data_AF-A0A2U1IYN8-F1
#
_entry.id   AF-A0A2U1IYN8-F1
#
_cell.length_a   1.000
_cell.length_b   1.000
_cell.length_c   1.000
_cell.angle_alpha   90.00
_cell.angle_beta   90.00
_cell.angle_gamma   90.00
#
_symmetry.space_group_name_H-M   'P 1'
#
loop_
_entity.id
_entity.type
_entity.pdbx_description
1 polymer ?
#
loop_
_entity_poly.entity_id
_entity_poly.type
_entity_poly.pdbx_seq_one_letter_code
_entity_poly.pdbx_strand_id
1 'polypeptide(L)'
;MSNNKVFSSSEQLFMFVKAKHFGDEETAMKILQSGGTPLVAKKLGRQVKPFDDSEWNKVRYPLMCLVLHAKFDSDPKLRAVLLETEGNFVEASPRDRVWGIGMGAKNVNATNPEAWRGGNLMGKALDLVRKVISENKPKSLLASTNLIEKFEFYFN
;
A
#
# COMPACT_ATOMS: atom_id res chain seq x y z
N MET A 1 10.76 25.60 -8.37
CA MET A 1 9.79 25.34 -7.28
C MET A 1 9.78 23.84 -7.03
N SER A 2 10.40 23.40 -5.94
CA SER A 2 10.43 22.01 -5.51
C SER A 2 9.03 21.61 -5.01
N ASN A 3 8.23 20.97 -5.86
CA ASN A 3 6.94 20.40 -5.49
C ASN A 3 7.15 19.13 -4.66
N ASN A 4 7.65 19.25 -3.42
CA ASN A 4 7.66 18.12 -2.50
C ASN A 4 6.22 17.86 -2.05
N LYS A 5 5.56 16.89 -2.69
CA LYS A 5 4.20 16.49 -2.37
C LYS A 5 4.25 15.68 -1.08
N VAL A 6 3.87 16.29 0.04
CA VAL A 6 3.82 15.61 1.33
C VAL A 6 2.52 14.81 1.43
N PHE A 7 2.63 13.50 1.59
CA PHE A 7 1.50 12.62 1.89
C PHE A 7 1.51 12.27 3.38
N SER A 8 0.37 12.38 4.05
CA SER A 8 0.29 12.15 5.50
C SER A 8 -0.03 10.70 5.88
N SER A 9 -0.32 9.84 4.90
CA SER A 9 -0.54 8.41 5.14
C SER A 9 -0.31 7.56 3.88
N SER A 10 -0.01 6.28 4.08
CA SER A 10 0.05 5.30 2.99
C SER A 10 -1.27 5.21 2.21
N GLU A 11 -2.43 5.32 2.88
CA GLU A 11 -3.73 5.31 2.18
C GLU A 11 -3.87 6.51 1.23
N GLN A 12 -3.44 7.70 1.65
CA GLN A 12 -3.49 8.89 0.80
C GLN A 12 -2.61 8.72 -0.44
N LEU A 13 -1.35 8.32 -0.25
CA LEU A 13 -0.42 8.07 -1.34
C LEU A 13 -0.91 6.93 -2.25
N PHE A 14 -1.46 5.85 -1.68
CA PHE A 14 -1.97 4.71 -2.43
C PHE A 14 -3.18 5.08 -3.32
N MET A 15 -4.10 5.88 -2.81
CA MET A 15 -5.23 6.38 -3.60
C MET A 15 -4.77 7.41 -4.65
N PHE A 16 -3.75 8.23 -4.34
CA PHE A 16 -3.16 9.16 -5.30
C PHE A 16 -2.53 8.41 -6.48
N VAL A 17 -1.69 7.40 -6.23
CA VAL A 17 -1.08 6.61 -7.31
C VAL A 17 -2.11 5.82 -8.09
N LYS A 18 -3.21 5.38 -7.46
CA LYS A 18 -4.35 4.80 -8.16
C LYS A 18 -4.94 5.78 -9.17
N ALA A 19 -5.26 7.00 -8.74
CA ALA A 19 -5.81 8.03 -9.62
C ALA A 19 -4.85 8.36 -10.78
N LYS A 20 -3.56 8.52 -10.49
CA LYS A 20 -2.49 8.71 -11.48
C LYS A 20 -2.35 7.54 -12.45
N HIS A 21 -2.49 6.30 -11.97
CA HIS A 21 -2.40 5.11 -12.82
C HIS A 21 -3.47 5.13 -13.91
N PHE A 22 -4.70 5.54 -13.56
CA PHE A 22 -5.84 5.64 -14.46
C PHE A 22 -5.94 6.97 -15.23
N GLY A 23 -4.98 7.89 -15.05
CA GLY A 23 -5.01 9.21 -15.71
C GLY A 23 -6.05 10.18 -15.14
N ASP A 24 -6.63 9.89 -13.97
CA ASP A 24 -7.61 10.75 -13.30
C ASP A 24 -6.89 11.85 -12.49
N GLU A 25 -6.43 12.86 -13.21
CA GLU A 25 -5.69 14.00 -12.64
C GLU A 25 -6.52 14.81 -11.65
N GLU A 26 -7.81 14.97 -11.91
CA GLU A 26 -8.72 15.72 -11.03
C GLU A 26 -8.85 15.02 -9.66
N THR A 27 -9.11 13.72 -9.66
CA THR A 27 -9.21 12.95 -8.41
C THR A 27 -7.85 12.85 -7.71
N ALA A 28 -6.75 12.73 -8.45
CA ALA A 28 -5.40 12.75 -7.88
C ALA A 28 -5.14 14.05 -7.11
N MET A 29 -5.50 15.20 -7.68
CA MET A 29 -5.33 16.49 -7.01
C MET A 29 -6.25 16.64 -5.78
N LYS A 30 -7.50 16.17 -5.84
CA LYS A 30 -8.40 16.13 -4.68
C LYS A 30 -7.83 15.28 -3.55
N ILE A 31 -7.24 14.12 -3.85
CA ILE A 31 -6.60 13.24 -2.85
C ILE A 31 -5.37 13.92 -2.25
N LEU A 32 -4.54 14.55 -3.07
CA LEU A 32 -3.36 15.28 -2.58
C LEU A 32 -3.79 16.40 -1.61
N GLN A 33 -4.88 17.09 -1.92
CA GLN A 33 -5.43 18.19 -1.11
C GLN A 33 -6.29 17.73 0.07
N SER A 34 -6.51 16.42 0.28
CA SER A 34 -7.44 15.91 1.28
C SER A 34 -6.95 16.01 2.74
N GLY A 35 -5.91 16.81 3.00
CA GLY A 35 -5.37 17.06 4.35
C GLY A 35 -4.90 15.81 5.08
N GLY A 36 -4.52 14.75 4.36
CA GLY A 36 -3.95 13.55 4.99
C GLY A 36 -4.94 12.59 5.65
N THR A 37 -6.25 12.86 5.63
CA THR A 37 -7.24 12.00 6.29
C THR A 37 -7.46 10.70 5.50
N PRO A 38 -7.11 9.51 6.04
CA PRO A 38 -7.20 8.24 5.31
C PRO A 38 -8.62 7.94 4.80
N LEU A 39 -9.65 8.23 5.60
CA LEU A 39 -11.05 8.03 5.22
C LEU A 39 -11.47 8.86 4.01
N VAL A 40 -11.01 10.12 3.94
CA VAL A 40 -11.31 11.02 2.83
C VAL A 40 -10.60 10.56 1.56
N ALA A 41 -9.30 10.24 1.66
CA ALA A 41 -8.53 9.71 0.54
C ALA A 41 -9.15 8.43 -0.01
N LYS A 42 -9.57 7.51 0.87
CA LYS A 42 -10.25 6.26 0.48
C LYS A 42 -11.58 6.52 -0.21
N LYS A 43 -12.37 7.49 0.27
CA LYS A 43 -13.64 7.89 -0.37
C LYS A 43 -13.41 8.48 -1.76
N LEU A 44 -12.36 9.28 -1.95
CA LEU A 44 -11.99 9.85 -3.24
C LEU A 44 -11.43 8.77 -4.19
N GLY A 45 -10.61 7.85 -3.69
CA GLY A 45 -10.05 6.75 -4.47
C GLY A 45 -11.10 5.77 -5.01
N ARG A 46 -12.31 5.72 -4.42
CA ARG A 46 -13.47 5.00 -4.97
C ARG A 46 -14.14 5.72 -6.14
N GLN A 47 -13.84 7.00 -6.35
CA GLN A 47 -14.42 7.84 -7.40
C GLN A 47 -13.53 7.96 -8.64
N VAL A 48 -12.30 7.39 -8.60
CA VAL A 48 -11.35 7.38 -9.72
C VAL A 48 -12.02 6.88 -10.99
N LYS A 49 -11.90 7.64 -12.08
CA LYS A 49 -12.43 7.29 -13.41
C LYS A 49 -11.50 7.74 -14.55
N PRO A 50 -11.34 6.96 -15.63
CA PRO A 50 -11.89 5.61 -15.81
C PRO A 50 -11.29 4.63 -14.79
N PHE A 51 -12.01 3.57 -14.43
CA PHE A 51 -11.50 2.55 -13.51
C PHE A 51 -11.78 1.16 -14.08
N ASP A 52 -10.73 0.35 -14.12
CA ASP A 52 -10.78 -1.05 -14.53
C ASP A 52 -10.21 -1.90 -13.37
N ASP A 53 -11.05 -2.76 -12.81
CA ASP A 53 -10.65 -3.60 -11.67
C ASP A 53 -9.63 -4.66 -12.07
N SER A 54 -9.73 -5.21 -13.28
CA SER A 54 -8.80 -6.22 -13.81
C SER A 54 -7.40 -5.63 -13.96
N GLU A 55 -7.30 -4.43 -14.53
CA GLU A 55 -6.05 -3.69 -14.65
C GLU A 55 -5.49 -3.31 -13.28
N TRP A 56 -6.35 -2.80 -12.38
CA TRP A 56 -5.93 -2.47 -11.02
C TRP A 56 -5.40 -3.69 -10.26
N ASN A 57 -6.01 -4.86 -10.44
CA ASN A 57 -5.59 -6.10 -9.79
C ASN A 57 -4.18 -6.53 -10.18
N LYS A 58 -3.70 -6.18 -11.38
CA LYS A 58 -2.33 -6.48 -11.83
C LYS A 58 -1.28 -5.62 -11.10
N VAL A 59 -1.63 -4.39 -10.72
CA VAL A 59 -0.64 -3.39 -10.24
C VAL A 59 -0.83 -2.98 -8.78
N ARG A 60 -1.99 -3.21 -8.16
CA ARG A 60 -2.29 -2.72 -6.79
C ARG A 60 -1.33 -3.25 -5.73
N TYR A 61 -0.93 -4.51 -5.86
CA TYR A 61 -0.03 -5.16 -4.91
C TYR A 61 1.40 -4.57 -4.98
N PRO A 62 2.08 -4.55 -6.15
CA PRO A 62 3.40 -3.93 -6.23
C PRO A 62 3.38 -2.44 -5.89
N LEU A 63 2.32 -1.70 -6.27
CA LEU A 63 2.19 -0.29 -5.87
C LEU A 63 2.07 -0.12 -4.36
N MET A 64 1.28 -0.96 -3.66
CA MET A 64 1.23 -0.90 -2.20
C MET A 64 2.60 -1.20 -1.58
N CYS A 65 3.36 -2.15 -2.14
CA CYS A 65 4.71 -2.45 -1.67
C CYS A 65 5.63 -1.22 -1.79
N LEU A 66 5.59 -0.50 -2.92
CA LEU A 66 6.35 0.75 -3.07
C LEU A 66 5.90 1.84 -2.09
N VAL A 67 4.59 1.98 -1.86
CA VAL A 67 4.03 2.95 -0.90
C VAL A 67 4.46 2.64 0.54
N LEU A 68 4.41 1.38 0.94
CA LEU A 68 4.86 0.94 2.25
C LEU A 68 6.37 1.12 2.40
N HIS A 69 7.16 0.75 1.38
CA HIS A 69 8.60 0.99 1.38
C HIS A 69 8.90 2.48 1.59
N ALA A 70 8.27 3.38 0.82
CA ALA A 70 8.45 4.83 0.97
C ALA A 70 8.19 5.30 2.41
N LYS A 71 7.09 4.83 3.02
CA LYS A 71 6.76 5.14 4.42
C LYS A 71 7.86 4.72 5.39
N PHE A 72 8.30 3.46 5.31
CA PHE A 72 9.29 2.91 6.24
C PHE A 72 10.72 3.39 5.95
N ASP A 73 11.01 3.81 4.73
CA ASP A 73 12.30 4.39 4.36
C ASP A 73 12.42 5.85 4.82
N SER A 74 11.32 6.61 4.74
CA SER A 74 11.28 8.03 5.12
C SER A 74 11.27 8.30 6.64
N ASP A 75 10.83 7.33 7.46
CA ASP A 75 10.70 7.49 8.91
C ASP A 75 11.52 6.43 9.65
N PRO A 76 12.71 6.79 10.17
CA PRO A 76 13.59 5.87 10.89
C PRO A 76 12.93 5.19 12.09
N LYS A 77 11.96 5.83 12.77
CA LYS A 77 11.26 5.25 13.91
C LYS A 77 10.32 4.15 13.46
N LEU A 78 9.53 4.40 12.41
CA LEU A 78 8.67 3.37 11.82
C LEU A 78 9.49 2.24 11.21
N ARG A 79 10.65 2.56 10.59
CA ARG A 79 11.60 1.57 10.10
C ARG A 79 12.02 0.61 11.20
N ALA A 80 12.43 1.14 12.35
CA ALA A 80 12.83 0.33 13.50
C ALA A 80 11.69 -0.59 13.96
N VAL A 81 10.47 -0.06 14.12
CA VAL A 81 9.30 -0.85 14.49
C VAL A 81 9.04 -1.99 13.51
N LEU A 82 9.16 -1.76 12.19
CA LEU A 82 9.01 -2.83 11.20
C LEU A 82 10.06 -3.92 11.37
N LEU A 83 11.32 -3.54 11.58
CA LEU A 83 12.45 -4.46 11.67
C LEU A 83 12.48 -5.26 12.98
N GLU A 84 11.88 -4.74 14.05
CA GLU A 84 11.72 -5.44 15.33
C GLU A 84 10.64 -6.54 15.30
N THR A 85 9.78 -6.55 14.28
CA THR A 85 8.74 -7.59 14.17
C THR A 85 9.30 -8.93 13.72
N GLU A 86 8.71 -10.01 14.21
CA GLU A 86 9.00 -11.39 13.82
C GLU A 86 7.76 -12.10 13.27
N GLY A 87 7.94 -13.22 12.58
CA GLY A 87 6.84 -13.96 11.96
C GLY A 87 6.16 -13.19 10.82
N ASN A 88 5.07 -13.73 10.28
CA ASN A 88 4.35 -13.12 9.16
C ASN A 88 3.30 -12.11 9.64
N PHE A 89 3.13 -11.01 8.90
CA PHE A 89 2.06 -10.05 9.19
C PHE A 89 0.69 -10.59 8.78
N VAL A 90 -0.33 -10.29 9.59
CA VAL A 90 -1.71 -10.74 9.35
C VAL A 90 -2.67 -9.56 9.50
N GLU A 91 -3.32 -9.16 8.40
CA GLU A 91 -4.38 -8.16 8.41
C GLU A 91 -5.71 -8.84 8.77
N ALA A 92 -6.00 -8.86 10.08
CA ALA A 92 -7.15 -9.53 10.67
C ALA A 92 -8.47 -8.73 10.51
N SER A 93 -8.80 -8.39 9.27
CA SER A 93 -10.01 -7.68 8.90
C SER A 93 -11.13 -8.65 8.49
N PRO A 94 -12.28 -8.68 9.21
CA PRO A 94 -13.41 -9.56 8.88
C PRO A 94 -14.11 -9.21 7.56
N ARG A 95 -14.01 -7.95 7.14
CA ARG A 95 -14.76 -7.40 6.00
C ARG A 95 -13.90 -7.25 4.75
N ASP A 96 -12.58 -7.39 4.87
CA ASP A 96 -11.66 -7.30 3.76
C ASP A 96 -11.08 -8.68 3.43
N ARG A 97 -11.46 -9.22 2.26
CA ARG A 97 -10.97 -10.50 1.75
C ARG A 97 -9.85 -10.33 0.73
N VAL A 98 -9.47 -9.11 0.39
CA VAL A 98 -8.37 -8.83 -0.53
C VAL A 98 -7.11 -8.54 0.28
N TRP A 99 -7.14 -7.46 1.04
CA TRP A 99 -6.01 -7.01 1.85
C TRP A 99 -5.93 -7.75 3.17
N GLY A 100 -7.07 -8.18 3.71
CA GLY A 100 -7.17 -8.96 4.94
C GLY A 100 -7.45 -10.45 4.73
N ILE A 101 -7.54 -11.16 5.85
CA ILE A 101 -7.84 -12.61 5.91
C ILE A 101 -9.33 -12.94 5.88
N GLY A 102 -10.21 -11.93 5.85
CA GLY A 102 -11.66 -12.12 5.91
C GLY A 102 -12.18 -12.63 7.27
N MET A 103 -11.38 -12.47 8.33
CA MET A 103 -11.69 -12.89 9.70
C MET A 103 -11.08 -11.89 10.69
N GLY A 104 -11.72 -11.75 11.86
CA GLY A 104 -11.20 -10.90 12.93
C GLY A 104 -10.11 -11.57 13.75
N ALA A 105 -9.27 -10.80 14.42
CA ALA A 105 -8.13 -11.30 15.20
C ALA A 105 -8.51 -12.31 16.30
N LYS A 106 -9.74 -12.24 16.83
CA LYS A 106 -10.27 -13.16 17.85
C LYS A 106 -10.83 -14.48 17.27
N ASN A 107 -10.85 -14.64 15.95
CA ASN A 107 -11.30 -15.87 15.34
C ASN A 107 -10.27 -16.99 15.60
N VAL A 108 -10.73 -18.18 15.98
CA VAL A 108 -9.86 -19.34 16.24
C VAL A 108 -8.97 -19.73 15.04
N ASN A 109 -9.42 -19.39 13.82
CA ASN A 109 -8.70 -19.64 12.58
C ASN A 109 -7.86 -18.45 12.10
N ALA A 110 -7.76 -17.36 12.88
CA ALA A 110 -7.02 -16.16 12.47
C ALA A 110 -5.53 -16.45 12.24
N THR A 111 -4.97 -17.43 12.95
CA THR A 111 -3.57 -17.87 12.83
C THR A 111 -3.39 -19.09 11.92
N ASN A 112 -4.45 -19.60 11.27
CA ASN A 112 -4.40 -20.73 10.35
C ASN A 112 -4.59 -20.26 8.89
N PRO A 113 -3.50 -20.11 8.12
CA PRO A 113 -3.56 -19.64 6.74
C PRO A 113 -4.46 -20.47 5.82
N GLU A 114 -4.57 -21.79 6.04
CA GLU A 114 -5.41 -22.67 5.22
C GLU A 114 -6.91 -22.42 5.42
N ALA A 115 -7.27 -21.87 6.58
CA ALA A 115 -8.65 -21.53 6.91
C ALA A 115 -9.01 -20.09 6.50
N TRP A 116 -8.05 -19.30 6.02
CA TRP A 116 -8.28 -17.90 5.63
C TRP A 116 -9.28 -17.77 4.48
N ARG A 117 -10.16 -16.78 4.59
CA ARG A 117 -11.19 -16.46 3.58
C ARG A 117 -10.79 -15.28 2.70
N GLY A 118 -9.55 -14.81 2.84
CA GLY A 118 -9.02 -13.64 2.18
C GLY A 118 -7.53 -13.76 1.87
N GLY A 119 -7.03 -12.87 1.02
CA GLY A 119 -5.69 -12.96 0.43
C GLY A 119 -4.53 -12.51 1.33
N ASN A 120 -4.80 -11.81 2.43
CA ASN A 120 -3.80 -11.17 3.30
C ASN A 120 -2.76 -10.36 2.52
N LEU A 121 -3.16 -9.64 1.47
CA LEU A 121 -2.21 -8.90 0.64
C LEU A 121 -1.44 -7.83 1.43
N MET A 122 -2.05 -7.24 2.47
CA MET A 122 -1.37 -6.24 3.31
C MET A 122 -0.24 -6.88 4.11
N GLY A 123 -0.50 -8.04 4.74
CA GLY A 123 0.53 -8.79 5.47
C GLY A 123 1.70 -9.19 4.57
N LYS A 124 1.40 -9.78 3.41
CA LYS A 124 2.41 -10.14 2.40
C LYS A 124 3.25 -8.95 1.93
N ALA A 125 2.62 -7.79 1.74
CA ALA A 125 3.32 -6.56 1.35
C ALA A 125 4.26 -6.06 2.46
N LEU A 126 3.83 -6.08 3.72
CA LEU A 126 4.68 -5.73 4.87
C LEU A 126 5.85 -6.69 5.03
N ASP A 127 5.62 -8.00 4.90
CA ASP A 127 6.67 -9.02 4.95
C ASP A 127 7.72 -8.80 3.85
N LEU A 128 7.27 -8.56 2.62
CA LEU A 128 8.16 -8.29 1.49
C LEU A 128 8.96 -6.99 1.66
N VAL A 129 8.32 -5.91 2.14
CA VAL A 129 8.99 -4.64 2.40
C VAL A 129 10.01 -4.77 3.54
N ARG A 130 9.66 -5.46 4.62
CA ARG A 130 10.60 -5.77 5.72
C ARG A 130 11.83 -6.52 5.21
N LYS A 131 11.63 -7.53 4.36
CA LYS A 131 12.73 -8.26 3.71
C LYS A 131 13.62 -7.35 2.88
N VAL A 132 13.02 -6.52 2.03
CA VAL A 132 13.78 -5.60 1.16
C VAL A 132 14.60 -4.60 1.98
N ILE A 133 14.03 -4.04 3.03
CA ILE A 133 14.70 -3.05 3.89
C ILE A 133 15.79 -3.69 4.77
N SER A 134 15.52 -4.85 5.38
CA SER A 134 16.46 -5.54 6.28
C SER A 134 17.68 -6.09 5.55
N GLU A 135 17.48 -6.67 4.37
CA GLU A 135 18.55 -7.28 3.57
C GLU A 135 19.14 -6.31 2.53
N ASN A 136 18.75 -5.03 2.56
CA ASN A 136 19.17 -3.99 1.60
C ASN A 136 19.04 -4.42 0.12
N LYS A 137 17.89 -5.01 -0.23
CA LYS A 137 17.62 -5.51 -1.59
C LYS A 137 17.13 -4.39 -2.51
N PRO A 138 17.28 -4.54 -3.84
CA PRO A 138 16.75 -3.55 -4.77
C PRO A 138 15.21 -3.50 -4.78
N LYS A 139 14.65 -2.30 -5.02
CA LYS A 139 13.20 -2.08 -5.18
C LYS A 139 12.57 -2.90 -6.31
N SER A 140 13.37 -3.44 -7.25
CA SER A 140 12.89 -4.37 -8.29
C SER A 140 12.30 -5.66 -7.75
N LEU A 141 12.52 -6.00 -6.47
CA LEU A 141 11.78 -7.07 -5.79
C LEU A 141 10.36 -6.68 -5.39
N LEU A 142 10.05 -5.38 -5.30
CA LEU A 142 8.73 -4.87 -4.92
C LEU A 142 7.81 -4.68 -6.13
N ALA A 143 8.36 -4.23 -7.26
CA ALA A 143 7.62 -3.87 -8.46
C ALA A 143 8.50 -3.95 -9.71
N SER A 144 7.86 -4.01 -10.89
CA SER A 144 8.59 -3.93 -12.17
C SER A 144 9.27 -2.57 -12.34
N THR A 145 10.36 -2.53 -13.11
CA THR A 145 11.10 -1.30 -13.42
C THR A 145 10.19 -0.19 -13.95
N ASN A 146 9.25 -0.53 -14.87
CA ASN A 146 8.30 0.43 -15.40
C ASN A 146 7.40 1.06 -14.33
N LEU A 147 6.93 0.28 -13.33
CA LEU A 147 6.13 0.83 -12.24
C LEU A 147 6.96 1.70 -11.30
N ILE A 148 8.21 1.31 -11.03
CA ILE A 148 9.14 2.09 -10.22
C ILE A 148 9.38 3.43 -10.90
N GLU A 149 9.85 3.45 -12.14
CA GLU A 149 10.13 4.66 -12.90
C GLU A 149 8.90 5.58 -13.00
N LYS A 150 7.71 4.99 -13.18
CA LYS A 150 6.45 5.76 -13.29
C LYS A 150 6.08 6.48 -12.00
N PHE A 151 6.39 5.92 -10.82
CA PHE A 151 5.86 6.43 -9.54
C PHE A 151 6.91 6.84 -8.50
N GLU A 152 8.17 6.50 -8.67
CA GLU A 152 9.25 6.76 -7.70
C GLU A 152 9.39 8.25 -7.37
N PHE A 153 9.14 9.14 -8.34
CA PHE A 153 9.10 10.58 -8.11
C PHE A 153 8.09 11.02 -7.03
N TYR A 154 7.01 10.26 -6.80
CA TYR A 154 6.01 10.57 -5.79
C TYR A 154 6.29 9.93 -4.42
N PHE A 155 7.34 9.13 -4.32
CA PHE A 155 7.71 8.40 -3.10
C PHE A 155 8.84 9.07 -2.32
N ASN A 156 9.40 10.17 -2.84
CA ASN A 156 10.51 10.93 -2.27
C ASN A 156 10.06 12.31 -1.77
#